data_AF-N1R1D6-F1
#
_entry.id   AF-N1R1D6-F1
#
_cell.length_a   1.000
_cell.length_b   1.000
_cell.length_c   1.000
_cell.angle_alpha   90.00
_cell.angle_beta   90.00
_cell.angle_gamma   90.00
#
_symmetry.space_group_name_H-M   'P 1'
#
loop_
_entity.id
_entity.type
_entity.pdbx_description
1 polymer ?
#
loop_
_entity_poly.entity_id
_entity_poly.type
_entity_poly.pdbx_seq_one_letter_code
_entity_poly.pdbx_strand_id
1 'polypeptide(L)'
;MAPPLALRASQHRRPESQDRPQFAPSLRRAAAEGLDRRRTPIVSRILSDHPGPVRCFDFRLTCICQKKEGHAQKLSQIESWFHSRSLHNLQELHIFFPILCRAARCSLPSSVLRFASTVVVATIGHCDVPKEIAPLLNFPLLEHLTLRSVSISEDVFHGAISSCHVLETLYLQGNVYTGPLRISSPTLRSIAFSHCHVGKEELVIEDTPCLERLLCPCSDGLNIRVNKAPKLEILGPLSPRTSNIQIAKLIFQGLVSTSLNNSICTVKVLALQFACTDLNAVLDVLRFFPCLEILYVMWNKYLNAEMNNVRHCDPITPIKCLETHLKKLVLKNYTGDEQDVSFAKFFVLNAKVLNEIKFGVSEKFDEKWVADQHRLLGVESEASPEFEFKHCSYYLNNYLDTHDLSIADPFNNSFLAKDHTLPVISISCPSSSDEVLWPV
;
A
#
# COMPACT_ATOMS: atom_id res chain seq x y z
N MET A 1 -14.63 37.68 -2.60
CA MET A 1 -14.14 36.35 -3.04
C MET A 1 -12.78 36.13 -2.41
N ALA A 2 -12.72 35.28 -1.40
CA ALA A 2 -11.48 34.83 -0.74
C ALA A 2 -11.47 33.30 -0.78
N PRO A 3 -10.29 32.63 -0.83
CA PRO A 3 -10.23 31.18 -0.99
C PRO A 3 -10.57 30.45 0.33
N PRO A 4 -10.98 29.16 0.29
CA PRO A 4 -11.29 28.39 1.49
C PRO A 4 -10.00 27.98 2.21
N LEU A 5 -9.92 28.29 3.51
CA LEU A 5 -8.80 27.96 4.39
C LEU A 5 -8.87 26.49 4.84
N ALA A 6 -7.80 25.73 4.62
CA ALA A 6 -7.57 24.45 5.27
C ALA A 6 -7.12 24.67 6.72
N LEU A 7 -7.83 24.10 7.70
CA LEU A 7 -7.44 24.13 9.11
C LEU A 7 -6.30 23.13 9.36
N ARG A 8 -5.05 23.58 9.23
CA ARG A 8 -3.86 22.81 9.59
C ARG A 8 -3.27 23.34 10.90
N ALA A 9 -3.38 22.60 11.99
CA ALA A 9 -2.71 22.93 13.24
C ALA A 9 -1.30 22.31 13.27
N SER A 10 -0.27 23.08 12.93
CA SER A 10 1.13 22.71 13.14
C SER A 10 1.91 23.89 13.69
N GLN A 11 2.51 23.74 14.88
CA GLN A 11 3.58 24.64 15.34
C GLN A 11 4.77 23.83 15.84
N HIS A 12 5.90 24.03 15.15
CA HIS A 12 7.25 23.66 15.56
C HIS A 12 7.90 24.83 16.31
N ARG A 13 8.56 24.55 17.44
CA ARG A 13 9.80 25.22 17.89
C ARG A 13 10.64 24.20 18.66
N ARG A 14 11.86 23.93 18.19
CA ARG A 14 12.94 23.27 18.96
C ARG A 14 13.64 24.31 19.84
N PRO A 15 14.24 23.88 20.95
CA PRO A 15 15.58 24.33 21.30
C PRO A 15 16.55 23.15 21.31
N GLU A 16 17.77 23.43 20.86
CA GLU A 16 18.96 22.59 20.99
C GLU A 16 19.46 22.61 22.43
N SER A 17 19.81 21.44 22.96
CA SER A 17 20.93 21.27 23.89
C SER A 17 21.26 19.78 24.04
N GLN A 18 22.52 19.44 23.79
CA GLN A 18 23.14 18.16 24.12
C GLN A 18 23.00 17.88 25.61
N ASP A 19 22.46 16.70 25.95
CA ASP A 19 23.06 15.75 26.90
C ASP A 19 22.11 14.56 27.10
N ARG A 20 22.65 13.34 26.98
CA ARG A 20 21.92 12.10 27.31
C ARG A 20 21.72 12.04 28.82
N PRO A 21 20.53 11.59 29.26
CA PRO A 21 20.51 10.46 30.16
C PRO A 21 19.52 9.37 29.72
N GLN A 22 19.97 8.12 29.86
CA GLN A 22 19.12 6.94 29.85
C GLN A 22 18.20 6.99 31.07
N PHE A 23 16.88 7.19 30.92
CA PHE A 23 15.85 6.69 31.85
C PHE A 23 14.42 6.73 31.24
N ALA A 24 13.72 5.61 31.44
CA ALA A 24 12.26 5.44 31.57
C ALA A 24 11.31 5.54 30.33
N PRO A 25 10.68 4.41 29.91
CA PRO A 25 9.58 4.39 28.93
C PRO A 25 8.29 5.12 29.38
N SER A 26 8.20 5.55 30.64
CA SER A 26 7.01 6.15 31.26
C SER A 26 6.81 7.64 30.93
N LEU A 27 7.87 8.41 30.67
CA LEU A 27 7.78 9.84 30.37
C LEU A 27 7.24 10.15 28.97
N ARG A 28 7.50 9.28 27.97
CA ARG A 28 6.92 9.43 26.61
C ARG A 28 5.40 9.17 26.55
N ARG A 29 4.88 8.26 27.39
CA ARG A 29 3.43 7.96 27.48
C ARG A 29 2.64 9.11 28.09
N ALA A 30 3.14 9.73 29.16
CA ALA A 30 2.49 10.86 29.82
C ALA A 30 2.44 12.11 28.93
N ALA A 31 3.48 12.34 28.10
CA ALA A 31 3.50 13.45 27.15
C ALA A 31 2.46 13.30 26.02
N ALA A 32 2.25 12.09 25.50
CA ALA A 32 1.21 11.81 24.50
C ALA A 32 -0.21 11.91 25.11
N GLU A 33 -0.43 11.36 26.31
CA GLU A 33 -1.70 11.47 27.03
C GLU A 33 -2.05 12.93 27.40
N GLY A 34 -1.05 13.74 27.75
CA GLY A 34 -1.21 15.17 28.09
C GLY A 34 -1.53 16.06 26.88
N LEU A 35 -0.99 15.73 25.70
CA LEU A 35 -1.26 16.48 24.45
C LEU A 35 -2.68 16.18 23.92
N ASP A 36 -3.14 14.94 24.03
CA ASP A 36 -4.49 14.55 23.57
C ASP A 36 -5.62 15.05 24.49
N ARG A 37 -5.39 15.20 25.80
CA ARG A 37 -6.38 15.82 26.72
C ARG A 37 -6.70 17.28 26.38
N ARG A 38 -5.77 18.01 25.77
CA ARG A 38 -5.96 19.42 25.38
C ARG A 38 -6.62 19.59 24.02
N ARG A 39 -6.61 18.56 23.16
CA ARG A 39 -7.13 18.66 21.77
C ARG A 39 -8.65 18.70 21.70
N THR A 40 -9.35 17.88 22.48
CA THR A 40 -10.81 17.79 22.44
C THR A 40 -11.51 19.12 22.77
N PRO A 41 -11.14 19.85 23.84
CA PRO A 41 -11.70 21.17 24.12
C PRO A 41 -11.43 22.22 23.02
N ILE A 42 -10.25 22.16 22.38
CA ILE A 42 -9.88 23.05 21.28
C ILE A 42 -10.78 22.81 20.07
N VAL A 43 -11.03 21.55 19.71
CA VAL A 43 -11.92 21.20 18.59
C VAL A 43 -13.34 21.68 18.86
N SER A 44 -13.87 21.47 20.07
CA SER A 44 -15.19 22.01 20.46
C SER A 44 -15.28 23.53 20.28
N ARG A 45 -14.23 24.26 20.65
CA ARG A 45 -14.17 25.72 20.48
C ARG A 45 -14.12 26.12 19.00
N ILE A 46 -13.26 25.48 18.21
CA ILE A 46 -13.17 25.72 16.76
C ILE A 46 -14.53 25.49 16.09
N LEU A 47 -15.18 24.36 16.37
CA LEU A 47 -16.48 24.04 15.78
C LEU A 47 -17.58 25.03 16.20
N SER A 48 -17.49 25.61 17.39
CA SER A 48 -18.46 26.60 17.88
C SER A 48 -18.22 27.99 17.28
N ASP A 49 -16.95 28.37 17.10
CA ASP A 49 -16.54 29.69 16.58
C ASP A 49 -16.56 29.73 15.04
N HIS A 50 -16.63 28.58 14.36
CA HIS A 50 -16.55 28.51 12.90
C HIS A 50 -17.84 29.02 12.22
N PRO A 51 -17.76 29.98 11.27
CA PRO A 51 -18.93 30.69 10.74
C PRO A 51 -19.71 29.93 9.66
N GLY A 52 -19.23 28.78 9.18
CA GLY A 52 -19.83 28.10 8.02
C GLY A 52 -19.61 26.59 7.98
N PRO A 53 -20.13 25.92 6.95
CA PRO A 53 -19.86 24.50 6.72
C PRO A 53 -18.38 24.29 6.42
N VAL A 54 -17.76 23.35 7.13
CA VAL A 54 -16.43 22.88 6.76
C VAL A 54 -16.58 21.81 5.69
N ARG A 55 -15.70 21.88 4.68
CA ARG A 55 -15.61 20.84 3.65
C ARG A 55 -14.99 19.55 4.20
N CYS A 56 -13.98 19.70 5.07
CA CYS A 56 -13.16 18.61 5.58
C CYS A 56 -13.11 18.65 7.12
N PHE A 57 -13.29 17.49 7.73
CA PHE A 57 -13.16 17.27 9.16
C PHE A 57 -12.17 16.13 9.39
N ASP A 58 -10.93 16.48 9.77
CA ASP A 58 -9.89 15.53 10.13
C ASP A 58 -9.62 15.56 11.62
N PHE A 59 -9.99 14.48 12.29
CA PHE A 59 -9.77 14.26 13.69
C PHE A 59 -9.26 12.85 13.96
N ARG A 60 -7.94 12.73 14.10
CA ARG A 60 -7.28 11.44 14.39
C ARG A 60 -6.90 11.35 15.86
N LEU A 61 -7.71 10.67 16.66
CA LEU A 61 -7.40 10.39 18.06
C LEU A 61 -6.69 9.04 18.17
N THR A 62 -5.38 9.05 18.44
CA THR A 62 -4.58 7.83 18.67
C THR A 62 -4.36 7.54 20.15
N CYS A 63 -5.18 8.12 21.04
CA CYS A 63 -5.00 7.96 22.47
C CYS A 63 -5.49 6.59 22.95
N ILE A 64 -4.72 5.97 23.84
CA ILE A 64 -5.15 4.78 24.58
C ILE A 64 -5.70 5.24 25.92
N CYS A 65 -7.01 5.07 26.14
CA CYS A 65 -7.63 5.37 27.42
C CYS A 65 -7.43 4.19 28.37
N GLN A 66 -6.92 4.46 29.58
CA GLN A 66 -6.76 3.43 30.62
C GLN A 66 -8.03 3.24 31.46
N LYS A 67 -8.90 4.26 31.52
CA LYS A 67 -10.13 4.28 32.32
C LYS A 67 -11.37 4.39 31.44
N LYS A 68 -12.44 3.66 31.78
CA LYS A 68 -13.73 3.67 31.07
C LYS A 68 -14.41 5.05 31.08
N GLU A 69 -14.36 5.77 32.19
CA GLU A 69 -14.99 7.10 32.33
C GLU A 69 -14.39 8.14 31.38
N GLY A 70 -13.06 8.24 31.34
CA GLY A 70 -12.36 9.16 30.43
C GLY A 70 -12.54 8.79 28.95
N HIS A 71 -12.85 7.52 28.66
CA HIS A 71 -13.19 7.05 27.33
C HIS A 71 -14.63 7.45 26.94
N ALA A 72 -15.61 7.22 27.81
CA ALA A 72 -16.99 7.62 27.60
C ALA A 72 -17.14 9.14 27.42
N GLN A 73 -16.41 9.94 28.21
CA GLN A 73 -16.42 11.40 28.07
C GLN A 73 -15.88 11.87 26.71
N LYS A 74 -14.85 11.21 26.18
CA LYS A 74 -14.31 11.54 24.85
C LYS A 74 -15.29 11.15 23.74
N LEU A 75 -15.96 10.00 23.89
CA LEU A 75 -16.98 9.57 22.94
C LEU A 75 -18.17 10.52 22.89
N SER A 76 -18.71 10.91 24.05
CA SER A 76 -19.82 11.88 24.09
C SER A 76 -19.41 13.23 23.50
N GLN A 77 -18.16 13.63 23.68
CA GLN A 77 -17.63 14.84 23.05
C GLN A 77 -17.53 14.71 21.53
N ILE A 78 -17.05 13.56 21.01
CA ILE A 78 -17.03 13.28 19.56
C ILE A 78 -18.46 13.27 19.00
N GLU A 79 -19.41 12.63 19.70
CA GLU A 79 -20.82 12.64 19.31
C GLU A 79 -21.38 14.06 19.27
N SER A 80 -21.02 14.92 20.23
CA SER A 80 -21.46 16.32 20.23
C SER A 80 -20.98 17.08 18.99
N TRP A 81 -19.79 16.76 18.47
CA TRP A 81 -19.26 17.40 17.26
C TRP A 81 -20.05 17.05 16.02
N PHE A 82 -20.52 15.80 15.91
CA PHE A 82 -21.34 15.39 14.76
C PHE A 82 -22.68 16.13 14.69
N HIS A 83 -23.14 16.70 15.81
CA HIS A 83 -24.32 17.55 15.87
C HIS A 83 -24.02 19.03 15.62
N SER A 84 -22.76 19.42 15.48
CA SER A 84 -22.38 20.80 15.20
C SER A 84 -22.88 21.25 13.84
N ARG A 85 -23.44 22.47 13.80
CA ARG A 85 -23.86 23.10 12.54
C ARG A 85 -22.69 23.26 11.60
N SER A 86 -21.48 23.48 12.10
CA SER A 86 -20.29 23.70 11.27
C SER A 86 -19.90 22.50 10.40
N LEU A 87 -20.43 21.29 10.69
CA LEU A 87 -20.19 20.08 9.90
C LEU A 87 -21.31 19.78 8.89
N HIS A 88 -22.27 20.69 8.68
CA HIS A 88 -23.27 20.49 7.62
C HIS A 88 -22.59 20.42 6.24
N ASN A 89 -23.08 19.53 5.37
CA ASN A 89 -22.54 19.34 4.01
C ASN A 89 -21.06 18.95 3.96
N LEU A 90 -20.58 18.22 4.96
CA LEU A 90 -19.23 17.69 5.01
C LEU A 90 -18.96 16.78 3.79
N GLN A 91 -17.85 17.02 3.09
CA GLN A 91 -17.42 16.21 1.93
C GLN A 91 -16.32 15.22 2.30
N GLU A 92 -15.44 15.58 3.23
CA GLU A 92 -14.29 14.77 3.64
C GLU A 92 -14.35 14.52 5.15
N LEU A 93 -14.48 13.26 5.53
CA LEU A 93 -14.56 12.82 6.91
C LEU A 93 -13.38 11.91 7.24
N HIS A 94 -12.48 12.35 8.11
CA HIS A 94 -11.40 11.52 8.64
C HIS A 94 -11.50 11.45 10.16
N ILE A 95 -11.82 10.27 10.70
CA ILE A 95 -12.03 10.09 12.12
C ILE A 95 -11.42 8.80 12.66
N PHE A 96 -10.69 8.94 13.76
CA PHE A 96 -10.12 7.81 14.50
C PHE A 96 -10.59 7.88 15.93
N PHE A 97 -11.23 6.80 16.39
CA PHE A 97 -11.80 6.72 17.72
C PHE A 97 -10.73 6.36 18.77
N PRO A 98 -10.90 6.81 20.03
CA PRO A 98 -9.99 6.42 21.11
C PRO A 98 -10.04 4.91 21.34
N ILE A 99 -8.89 4.33 21.72
CA ILE A 99 -8.78 2.90 22.01
C ILE A 99 -8.84 2.71 23.52
N LEU A 100 -9.71 1.83 24.03
CA LEU A 100 -9.75 1.48 25.45
C LEU A 100 -8.80 0.31 25.74
N CYS A 101 -7.85 0.50 26.65
CA CYS A 101 -6.91 -0.55 27.07
C CYS A 101 -7.67 -1.77 27.61
N ARG A 102 -7.41 -2.96 27.06
CA ARG A 102 -7.95 -4.26 27.52
C ARG A 102 -9.49 -4.40 27.44
N ALA A 103 -10.17 -3.60 26.62
CA ALA A 103 -11.62 -3.68 26.44
C ALA A 103 -12.01 -3.62 24.94
N ALA A 104 -13.30 -3.83 24.66
CA ALA A 104 -13.88 -3.73 23.32
C ALA A 104 -13.64 -2.36 22.68
N ARG A 105 -13.56 -2.30 21.34
CA ARG A 105 -13.39 -1.03 20.62
C ARG A 105 -14.68 -0.21 20.73
N CYS A 106 -14.61 1.06 20.33
CA CYS A 106 -15.80 1.92 20.29
C CYS A 106 -16.75 1.45 19.20
N SER A 107 -18.04 1.34 19.50
CA SER A 107 -19.05 1.22 18.43
C SER A 107 -19.08 2.51 17.62
N LEU A 108 -19.09 2.40 16.29
CA LEU A 108 -19.32 3.52 15.40
C LEU A 108 -20.70 4.13 15.71
N PRO A 109 -20.81 5.42 16.05
CA PRO A 109 -22.08 6.00 16.40
C PRO A 109 -22.93 6.31 15.17
N SER A 110 -24.25 6.14 15.28
CA SER A 110 -25.20 6.38 14.19
C SER A 110 -25.26 7.83 13.72
N SER A 111 -24.78 8.77 14.54
CA SER A 111 -24.67 10.19 14.20
C SER A 111 -23.74 10.46 13.00
N VAL A 112 -22.80 9.55 12.68
CA VAL A 112 -21.96 9.62 11.47
C VAL A 112 -22.81 9.56 10.19
N LEU A 113 -23.96 8.89 10.22
CA LEU A 113 -24.87 8.76 9.08
C LEU A 113 -25.47 10.10 8.63
N ARG A 114 -25.41 11.14 9.47
CA ARG A 114 -25.83 12.50 9.09
C ARG A 114 -25.07 13.02 7.87
N PHE A 115 -23.84 12.56 7.68
CA PHE A 115 -22.99 12.98 6.57
C PHE A 115 -23.10 12.07 5.35
N ALA A 116 -23.94 11.04 5.39
CA ALA A 116 -23.94 9.99 4.39
C ALA A 116 -24.26 10.49 2.98
N SER A 117 -25.17 11.46 2.87
CA SER A 117 -25.56 12.05 1.58
C SER A 117 -24.57 13.06 1.00
N THR A 118 -23.54 13.49 1.76
CA THR A 118 -22.64 14.58 1.35
C THR A 118 -21.18 14.17 1.28
N VAL A 119 -20.79 13.12 2.02
CA VAL A 119 -19.41 12.67 2.11
C VAL A 119 -19.01 11.94 0.82
N VAL A 120 -17.89 12.42 0.26
CA VAL A 120 -17.21 11.88 -0.91
C VAL A 120 -15.97 11.07 -0.51
N VAL A 121 -15.30 11.47 0.58
CA VAL A 121 -14.11 10.79 1.11
C VAL A 121 -14.33 10.47 2.58
N ALA A 122 -14.20 9.19 2.94
CA ALA A 122 -14.29 8.74 4.33
C ALA A 122 -13.04 7.96 4.75
N THR A 123 -12.47 8.31 5.89
CA THR A 123 -11.47 7.53 6.61
C THR A 123 -11.97 7.29 8.02
N ILE A 124 -12.24 6.03 8.36
CA ILE A 124 -12.77 5.64 9.65
C ILE A 124 -11.79 4.66 10.28
N GLY A 125 -11.43 4.87 11.54
CA GLY A 125 -10.53 3.96 12.22
C GLY A 125 -10.77 3.76 13.71
N HIS A 126 -10.23 2.65 14.22
CA HIS A 126 -10.26 2.25 15.63
C HIS A 126 -11.66 2.05 16.23
N CYS A 127 -12.61 1.54 15.43
CA CYS A 127 -13.99 1.29 15.87
C CYS A 127 -14.52 -0.09 15.47
N ASP A 128 -15.61 -0.52 16.09
CA ASP A 128 -16.44 -1.66 15.71
C ASP A 128 -17.67 -1.11 14.98
N VAL A 129 -18.02 -1.69 13.82
CA VAL A 129 -19.24 -1.31 13.10
C VAL A 129 -20.38 -2.21 13.59
N PRO A 130 -21.37 -1.65 14.31
CA PRO A 130 -22.47 -2.43 14.86
C PRO A 130 -23.44 -2.87 13.76
N LYS A 131 -24.00 -4.08 13.89
CA LYS A 131 -24.90 -4.67 12.88
C LYS A 131 -26.16 -3.86 12.65
N GLU A 132 -26.61 -3.15 13.67
CA GLU A 132 -27.81 -2.30 13.65
C GLU A 132 -27.65 -1.11 12.70
N ILE A 133 -26.42 -0.65 12.47
CA ILE A 133 -26.11 0.48 11.59
C ILE A 133 -25.90 0.02 10.14
N ALA A 134 -25.69 -1.28 9.91
CA ALA A 134 -25.40 -1.86 8.60
C ALA A 134 -26.40 -1.48 7.50
N PRO A 135 -27.74 -1.53 7.71
CA PRO A 135 -28.71 -1.20 6.67
C PRO A 135 -28.74 0.30 6.34
N LEU A 136 -28.13 1.12 7.19
CA LEU A 136 -28.18 2.59 7.12
C LEU A 136 -26.91 3.18 6.51
N LEU A 137 -25.85 2.39 6.29
CA LEU A 137 -24.58 2.81 5.68
C LEU A 137 -24.74 2.99 4.16
N ASN A 138 -25.60 3.92 3.74
CA ASN A 138 -25.75 4.30 2.35
C ASN A 138 -25.07 5.65 2.11
N PHE A 139 -23.88 5.61 1.52
CA PHE A 139 -23.14 6.81 1.13
C PHE A 139 -23.16 6.96 -0.41
N PRO A 140 -24.20 7.60 -0.98
CA PRO A 140 -24.41 7.62 -2.43
C PRO A 140 -23.33 8.38 -3.20
N LEU A 141 -22.60 9.30 -2.56
CA LEU A 141 -21.56 10.12 -3.17
C LEU A 141 -20.14 9.67 -2.81
N LEU A 142 -19.98 8.57 -2.07
CA LEU A 142 -18.68 8.15 -1.57
C LEU A 142 -17.82 7.54 -2.67
N GLU A 143 -16.77 8.25 -3.06
CA GLU A 143 -15.79 7.84 -4.06
C GLU A 143 -14.60 7.11 -3.42
N HIS A 144 -14.22 7.49 -2.20
CA HIS A 144 -13.04 6.95 -1.52
C HIS A 144 -13.34 6.53 -0.07
N LEU A 145 -13.08 5.27 0.25
CA LEU A 145 -13.24 4.71 1.60
C LEU A 145 -11.93 4.14 2.15
N THR A 146 -11.56 4.55 3.36
CA THR A 146 -10.53 3.89 4.18
C THR A 146 -11.10 3.39 5.49
N LEU A 147 -10.82 2.12 5.78
CA LEU A 147 -11.08 1.51 7.08
C LEU A 147 -9.75 1.11 7.72
N ARG A 148 -9.43 1.68 8.89
CA ARG A 148 -8.18 1.46 9.63
C ARG A 148 -8.42 0.86 11.02
N SER A 149 -8.02 -0.39 11.23
CA SER A 149 -8.21 -1.11 12.48
C SER A 149 -9.68 -1.16 12.94
N VAL A 150 -10.56 -1.39 11.97
CA VAL A 150 -12.00 -1.53 12.14
C VAL A 150 -12.36 -3.00 12.33
N SER A 151 -13.33 -3.30 13.19
CA SER A 151 -13.97 -4.62 13.25
C SER A 151 -15.32 -4.52 12.55
N ILE A 152 -15.55 -5.35 11.55
CA ILE A 152 -16.78 -5.36 10.77
C ILE A 152 -17.09 -6.80 10.36
N SER A 153 -18.35 -7.22 10.51
CA SER A 153 -18.78 -8.54 10.03
C SER A 153 -18.99 -8.53 8.51
N GLU A 154 -18.86 -9.70 7.88
CA GLU A 154 -18.93 -9.85 6.42
C GLU A 154 -20.22 -9.28 5.82
N ASP A 155 -21.37 -9.59 6.44
CA ASP A 155 -22.70 -9.15 6.02
C ASP A 155 -22.81 -7.62 5.98
N VAL A 156 -22.28 -6.95 7.01
CA VAL A 156 -22.31 -5.50 7.17
C VAL A 156 -21.38 -4.83 6.16
N PHE A 157 -20.18 -5.39 5.98
CA PHE A 157 -19.21 -4.89 5.03
C PHE A 157 -19.74 -5.01 3.59
N HIS A 158 -20.25 -6.17 3.22
CA HIS A 158 -20.81 -6.40 1.89
C HIS A 158 -22.01 -5.47 1.62
N GLY A 159 -22.92 -5.30 2.59
CA GLY A 159 -24.05 -4.37 2.49
C GLY A 159 -23.61 -2.91 2.31
N ALA A 160 -22.60 -2.46 3.06
CA ALA A 160 -22.08 -1.10 2.97
C ALA A 160 -21.43 -0.82 1.60
N ILE A 161 -20.58 -1.73 1.11
CA ILE A 161 -19.89 -1.57 -0.18
C ILE A 161 -20.89 -1.63 -1.35
N SER A 162 -21.84 -2.55 -1.32
CA SER A 162 -22.86 -2.67 -2.38
C SER A 162 -23.82 -1.47 -2.43
N SER A 163 -23.99 -0.75 -1.31
CA SER A 163 -24.79 0.49 -1.25
C SER A 163 -24.04 1.74 -1.75
N CYS A 164 -22.72 1.67 -1.91
CA CYS A 164 -21.90 2.78 -2.37
C CYS A 164 -21.74 2.74 -3.91
N HIS A 165 -22.63 3.43 -4.62
CA HIS A 165 -22.78 3.32 -6.07
C HIS A 165 -21.70 4.03 -6.90
N VAL A 166 -20.89 4.89 -6.30
CA VAL A 166 -19.82 5.66 -6.98
C VAL A 166 -18.43 5.36 -6.40
N LEU A 167 -18.32 4.33 -5.57
CA LEU A 167 -17.07 4.00 -4.88
C LEU A 167 -16.01 3.57 -5.89
N GLU A 168 -14.93 4.35 -6.02
CA GLU A 168 -13.82 4.07 -6.92
C GLU A 168 -12.63 3.47 -6.18
N THR A 169 -12.40 3.87 -4.93
CA THR A 169 -11.21 3.49 -4.16
C THR A 169 -11.55 2.92 -2.78
N LEU A 170 -10.98 1.76 -2.47
CA LEU A 170 -11.13 1.10 -1.18
C LEU A 170 -9.77 0.76 -0.57
N TYR A 171 -9.49 1.28 0.63
CA TYR A 171 -8.29 0.96 1.38
C TYR A 171 -8.61 0.34 2.74
N LEU A 172 -8.02 -0.82 3.01
CA LEU A 172 -8.30 -1.63 4.19
C LEU A 172 -7.00 -1.88 4.95
N GLN A 173 -6.90 -1.38 6.18
CA GLN A 173 -5.65 -1.43 6.95
C GLN A 173 -5.88 -2.00 8.35
N GLY A 174 -5.23 -3.12 8.70
CA GLY A 174 -5.23 -3.63 10.08
C GLY A 174 -6.61 -4.04 10.62
N ASN A 175 -7.57 -4.26 9.73
CA ASN A 175 -8.94 -4.61 10.09
C ASN A 175 -9.03 -6.09 10.50
N VAL A 176 -10.01 -6.39 11.36
CA VAL A 176 -10.31 -7.74 11.81
C VAL A 176 -11.65 -8.12 11.20
N TYR A 177 -11.68 -9.24 10.48
CA TYR A 177 -12.89 -9.76 9.84
C TYR A 177 -13.26 -11.10 10.48
N THR A 178 -14.56 -11.36 10.54
CA THR A 178 -15.11 -12.64 10.97
C THR A 178 -15.74 -13.32 9.75
N GLY A 179 -15.01 -14.21 9.09
CA GLY A 179 -15.44 -14.88 7.86
C GLY A 179 -14.69 -14.45 6.60
N PRO A 180 -14.97 -15.10 5.45
CA PRO A 180 -14.40 -14.72 4.17
C PRO A 180 -14.84 -13.30 3.79
N LEU A 181 -13.92 -12.50 3.26
CA LEU A 181 -14.21 -11.12 2.87
C LEU A 181 -14.63 -11.08 1.41
N ARG A 182 -15.91 -10.80 1.13
CA ARG A 182 -16.43 -10.65 -0.24
C ARG A 182 -16.52 -9.18 -0.64
N ILE A 183 -15.90 -8.82 -1.75
CA ILE A 183 -15.97 -7.47 -2.35
C ILE A 183 -16.61 -7.60 -3.73
N SER A 184 -17.75 -6.91 -3.90
CA SER A 184 -18.40 -6.74 -5.19
C SER A 184 -18.83 -5.30 -5.37
N SER A 185 -18.38 -4.66 -6.44
CA SER A 185 -18.75 -3.28 -6.79
C SER A 185 -18.47 -3.01 -8.27
N PRO A 186 -19.44 -2.46 -9.02
CA PRO A 186 -19.29 -2.19 -10.44
C PRO A 186 -18.40 -0.97 -10.75
N THR A 187 -18.22 -0.06 -9.80
CA THR A 187 -17.49 1.21 -9.98
C THR A 187 -16.06 1.18 -9.48
N LEU A 188 -15.73 0.17 -8.68
CA LEU A 188 -14.48 0.15 -7.95
C LEU A 188 -13.29 -0.07 -8.89
N ARG A 189 -12.33 0.85 -8.84
CA ARG A 189 -11.13 0.90 -9.69
C ARG A 189 -9.86 0.50 -8.95
N SER A 190 -9.77 0.76 -7.65
CA SER A 190 -8.58 0.47 -6.86
C SER A 190 -8.93 -0.12 -5.50
N ILE A 191 -8.36 -1.28 -5.19
CA ILE A 191 -8.41 -1.91 -3.86
C ILE A 191 -6.99 -1.98 -3.32
N ALA A 192 -6.80 -1.53 -2.09
CA ALA A 192 -5.53 -1.67 -1.39
C ALA A 192 -5.72 -2.25 0.01
N PHE A 193 -4.77 -3.08 0.43
CA PHE A 193 -4.72 -3.71 1.74
C PHE A 193 -3.42 -3.33 2.47
N SER A 194 -3.44 -3.31 3.80
CA SER A 194 -2.21 -3.36 4.60
C SER A 194 -2.46 -4.02 5.95
N HIS A 195 -1.53 -4.84 6.43
CA HIS A 195 -1.65 -5.55 7.71
C HIS A 195 -3.01 -6.27 7.88
N CYS A 196 -3.54 -6.86 6.81
CA CYS A 196 -4.82 -7.54 6.90
C CYS A 196 -4.61 -8.93 7.51
N HIS A 197 -5.01 -9.07 8.76
CA HIS A 197 -5.23 -10.38 9.38
C HIS A 197 -6.61 -10.87 8.95
N VAL A 198 -6.78 -11.17 7.67
CA VAL A 198 -7.79 -12.18 7.29
C VAL A 198 -7.22 -13.48 7.86
N GLY A 199 -7.97 -14.26 8.64
CA GLY A 199 -7.44 -15.49 9.25
C GLY A 199 -7.03 -16.52 8.19
N LYS A 200 -7.30 -17.81 8.43
CA LYS A 200 -7.27 -18.81 7.33
C LYS A 200 -8.37 -18.58 6.26
N GLU A 201 -9.02 -17.41 6.29
CA GLU A 201 -10.25 -17.10 5.58
C GLU A 201 -9.94 -16.42 4.24
N GLU A 202 -10.85 -16.60 3.29
CA GLU A 202 -10.66 -16.25 1.88
C GLU A 202 -11.10 -14.81 1.58
N LEU A 203 -10.27 -14.03 0.88
CA LEU A 203 -10.66 -12.77 0.24
C LEU A 203 -11.19 -13.07 -1.16
N VAL A 204 -12.45 -12.73 -1.43
CA VAL A 204 -13.08 -12.96 -2.73
C VAL A 204 -13.48 -11.64 -3.36
N ILE A 205 -12.96 -11.37 -4.56
CA ILE A 205 -13.32 -10.22 -5.39
C ILE A 205 -14.18 -10.73 -6.53
N GLU A 206 -15.48 -10.39 -6.49
CA GLU A 206 -16.51 -10.87 -7.42
C GLU A 206 -17.15 -9.72 -8.17
N ASP A 207 -17.37 -9.88 -9.48
CA ASP A 207 -18.09 -8.91 -10.31
C ASP A 207 -17.59 -7.45 -10.14
N THR A 208 -16.28 -7.23 -10.32
CA THR A 208 -15.63 -5.90 -10.27
C THR A 208 -15.10 -5.50 -11.66
N PRO A 209 -16.00 -5.19 -12.62
CA PRO A 209 -15.64 -4.95 -14.03
C PRO A 209 -14.71 -3.76 -14.26
N CYS A 210 -14.71 -2.79 -13.35
CA CYS A 210 -13.88 -1.57 -13.44
C CYS A 210 -12.57 -1.65 -12.67
N LEU A 211 -12.25 -2.78 -12.03
CA LEU A 211 -11.06 -2.89 -11.20
C LEU A 211 -9.79 -2.81 -12.05
N GLU A 212 -8.99 -1.77 -11.83
CA GLU A 212 -7.73 -1.48 -12.51
C GLU A 212 -6.52 -1.85 -11.64
N ARG A 213 -6.64 -1.71 -10.32
CA ARG A 213 -5.52 -1.83 -9.38
C ARG A 213 -5.89 -2.70 -8.18
N LEU A 214 -5.09 -3.72 -7.91
CA LEU A 214 -5.20 -4.56 -6.71
C LEU A 214 -3.86 -4.57 -5.96
N LEU A 215 -3.80 -3.79 -4.88
CA LEU A 215 -2.61 -3.63 -4.06
C LEU A 215 -2.72 -4.45 -2.77
N CYS A 216 -2.03 -5.59 -2.71
CA CYS A 216 -2.18 -6.52 -1.59
C CYS A 216 -0.83 -6.97 -1.05
N PRO A 217 -0.13 -6.15 -0.23
CA PRO A 217 1.10 -6.56 0.46
C PRO A 217 0.77 -7.76 1.36
N CYS A 218 1.22 -8.93 0.91
CA CYS A 218 0.77 -10.19 1.44
C CYS A 218 1.28 -10.42 2.86
N SER A 219 0.36 -10.74 3.79
CA SER A 219 0.68 -11.43 5.04
C SER A 219 0.60 -12.94 4.80
N ASP A 220 1.53 -13.70 5.37
CA ASP A 220 1.60 -15.16 5.23
C ASP A 220 0.23 -15.83 5.42
N GLY A 221 -0.15 -16.71 4.48
CA GLY A 221 -1.36 -17.54 4.58
C GLY A 221 -2.66 -16.94 4.04
N LEU A 222 -2.64 -15.78 3.37
CA LEU A 222 -3.83 -15.18 2.76
C LEU A 222 -4.26 -15.95 1.49
N ASN A 223 -5.55 -16.28 1.40
CA ASN A 223 -6.16 -16.84 0.19
C ASN A 223 -6.91 -15.73 -0.54
N ILE A 224 -6.48 -15.36 -1.76
CA ILE A 224 -7.13 -14.32 -2.56
C ILE A 224 -7.75 -14.96 -3.78
N ARG A 225 -9.03 -14.74 -4.05
CA ARG A 225 -9.71 -15.18 -5.27
C ARG A 225 -10.31 -14.00 -6.01
N VAL A 226 -9.85 -13.75 -7.23
CA VAL A 226 -10.36 -12.69 -8.12
C VAL A 226 -11.09 -13.33 -9.30
N ASN A 227 -12.42 -13.27 -9.34
CA ASN A 227 -13.18 -14.01 -10.35
C ASN A 227 -13.40 -13.22 -11.66
N LYS A 228 -13.69 -11.92 -11.57
CA LYS A 228 -14.05 -11.07 -12.73
C LYS A 228 -13.51 -9.65 -12.55
N ALA A 229 -12.31 -9.40 -13.09
CA ALA A 229 -11.65 -8.09 -13.12
C ALA A 229 -10.95 -7.89 -14.48
N PRO A 230 -11.72 -7.66 -15.57
CA PRO A 230 -11.19 -7.63 -16.94
C PRO A 230 -10.32 -6.41 -17.25
N LYS A 231 -10.31 -5.38 -16.39
CA LYS A 231 -9.50 -4.18 -16.54
C LYS A 231 -8.28 -4.14 -15.62
N LEU A 232 -7.96 -5.26 -14.95
CA LEU A 232 -6.88 -5.28 -13.96
C LEU A 232 -5.52 -5.06 -14.64
N GLU A 233 -4.90 -3.91 -14.39
CA GLU A 233 -3.62 -3.50 -14.98
C GLU A 233 -2.46 -3.53 -13.97
N ILE A 234 -2.73 -3.31 -12.69
CA ILE A 234 -1.72 -3.21 -11.62
C ILE A 234 -2.02 -4.22 -10.51
N LEU A 235 -1.02 -5.03 -10.16
CA LEU A 235 -1.17 -6.12 -9.20
C LEU A 235 0.05 -6.26 -8.28
N GLY A 236 -0.18 -6.40 -6.97
CA GLY A 236 0.86 -6.79 -5.99
C GLY A 236 0.99 -5.84 -4.80
N PRO A 237 1.98 -6.02 -3.90
CA PRO A 237 3.03 -7.04 -3.94
C PRO A 237 2.50 -8.43 -3.59
N LEU A 238 2.67 -9.41 -4.48
CA LEU A 238 2.26 -10.80 -4.23
C LEU A 238 3.41 -11.61 -3.64
N SER A 239 3.08 -12.60 -2.79
CA SER A 239 4.05 -13.57 -2.27
C SER A 239 3.67 -14.99 -2.74
N PRO A 240 4.06 -15.41 -3.96
CA PRO A 240 3.59 -16.66 -4.57
C PRO A 240 3.92 -17.92 -3.75
N ARG A 241 4.98 -17.88 -2.94
CA ARG A 241 5.42 -19.01 -2.12
C ARG A 241 4.69 -19.15 -0.79
N THR A 242 4.06 -18.08 -0.29
CA THR A 242 3.45 -18.06 1.05
C THR A 242 1.93 -17.84 1.04
N SER A 243 1.32 -17.64 -0.14
CA SER A 243 -0.09 -17.27 -0.26
C SER A 243 -0.77 -17.96 -1.44
N ASN A 244 -2.00 -18.46 -1.23
CA ASN A 244 -2.77 -19.07 -2.31
C ASN A 244 -3.55 -17.99 -3.03
N ILE A 245 -2.96 -17.49 -4.10
CA ILE A 245 -3.60 -16.49 -4.94
C ILE A 245 -4.27 -17.22 -6.11
N GLN A 246 -5.53 -16.91 -6.34
CA GLN A 246 -6.32 -17.36 -7.48
C GLN A 246 -6.80 -16.12 -8.22
N ILE A 247 -6.41 -15.96 -9.48
CA ILE A 247 -6.89 -14.86 -10.34
C ILE A 247 -7.47 -15.45 -11.60
N ALA A 248 -8.76 -15.20 -11.83
CA ALA A 248 -9.61 -15.89 -12.79
C ALA A 248 -9.48 -17.42 -12.62
N LYS A 249 -8.86 -18.08 -13.61
CA LYS A 249 -8.60 -19.53 -13.60
C LYS A 249 -7.16 -19.88 -13.20
N LEU A 250 -6.32 -18.90 -12.89
CA LEU A 250 -4.95 -19.13 -12.45
C LEU A 250 -4.91 -19.39 -10.95
N ILE A 251 -4.19 -20.42 -10.54
CA ILE A 251 -3.94 -20.77 -9.15
C ILE A 251 -2.42 -20.74 -8.95
N PHE A 252 -1.94 -19.87 -8.06
CA PHE A 252 -0.51 -19.74 -7.74
C PHE A 252 -0.01 -20.78 -6.73
N GLN A 253 -0.91 -21.55 -6.11
CA GLN A 253 -0.56 -22.59 -5.14
C GLN A 253 0.29 -23.68 -5.79
N GLY A 254 1.59 -23.71 -5.47
CA GLY A 254 2.49 -24.75 -5.96
C GLY A 254 2.58 -24.87 -7.48
N LEU A 255 2.35 -23.76 -8.20
CA LEU A 255 2.52 -23.55 -9.65
C LEU A 255 2.04 -24.71 -10.55
N VAL A 256 0.90 -25.32 -10.22
CA VAL A 256 0.20 -26.24 -11.12
C VAL A 256 -0.76 -25.43 -11.99
N SER A 257 -0.37 -25.16 -13.23
CA SER A 257 -1.32 -24.78 -14.29
C SER A 257 -1.60 -25.99 -15.17
N THR A 258 -2.84 -26.47 -15.16
CA THR A 258 -3.30 -27.54 -16.07
C THR A 258 -3.64 -27.03 -17.47
N SER A 259 -3.54 -25.71 -17.75
CA SER A 259 -3.63 -25.21 -19.12
C SER A 259 -2.97 -23.83 -19.30
N LEU A 260 -2.06 -23.73 -20.27
CA LEU A 260 -1.43 -22.47 -20.74
C LEU A 260 -2.43 -21.46 -21.36
N ASN A 261 -3.72 -21.81 -21.46
CA ASN A 261 -4.75 -20.96 -22.07
C ASN A 261 -5.32 -19.87 -21.15
N ASN A 262 -4.77 -19.70 -19.93
CA ASN A 262 -5.30 -18.77 -18.92
C ASN A 262 -4.37 -17.58 -18.62
N SER A 263 -3.62 -17.09 -19.61
CA SER A 263 -2.77 -15.90 -19.41
C SER A 263 -3.59 -14.62 -19.17
N ILE A 264 -3.06 -13.71 -18.35
CA ILE A 264 -3.67 -12.42 -18.03
C ILE A 264 -2.88 -11.33 -18.77
N CYS A 265 -3.33 -11.00 -19.98
CA CYS A 265 -2.70 -9.98 -20.82
C CYS A 265 -3.00 -8.54 -20.36
N THR A 266 -3.88 -8.33 -19.37
CA THR A 266 -4.31 -7.00 -18.94
C THR A 266 -3.31 -6.36 -17.98
N VAL A 267 -2.59 -7.17 -17.19
CA VAL A 267 -1.65 -6.69 -16.18
C VAL A 267 -0.36 -6.20 -16.84
N LYS A 268 -0.06 -4.92 -16.63
CA LYS A 268 1.14 -4.23 -17.13
C LYS A 268 2.16 -3.97 -16.03
N VAL A 269 1.71 -3.84 -14.78
CA VAL A 269 2.58 -3.59 -13.62
C VAL A 269 2.36 -4.68 -12.58
N LEU A 270 3.43 -5.38 -12.23
CA LEU A 270 3.41 -6.47 -11.26
C LEU A 270 4.45 -6.22 -10.18
N ALA A 271 4.05 -6.34 -8.91
CA ALA A 271 4.96 -6.38 -7.78
C ALA A 271 4.96 -7.75 -7.13
N LEU A 272 6.15 -8.29 -6.86
CA LEU A 272 6.38 -9.57 -6.22
C LEU A 272 7.28 -9.43 -5.01
N GLN A 273 7.05 -10.24 -3.99
CA GLN A 273 7.81 -10.27 -2.76
C GLN A 273 8.27 -11.70 -2.45
N PHE A 274 9.56 -11.83 -2.10
CA PHE A 274 10.21 -13.11 -1.82
C PHE A 274 11.04 -13.04 -0.55
N ALA A 275 11.22 -14.18 0.12
CA ALA A 275 12.10 -14.30 1.28
C ALA A 275 13.59 -14.15 0.90
N CYS A 276 13.95 -14.66 -0.28
CA CYS A 276 15.29 -14.64 -0.86
C CYS A 276 15.21 -14.59 -2.39
N THR A 277 16.38 -14.43 -3.02
CA THR A 277 16.53 -14.39 -4.48
C THR A 277 16.14 -15.74 -5.09
N ASP A 278 15.11 -15.73 -5.94
CA ASP A 278 14.59 -16.94 -6.58
C ASP A 278 14.10 -16.63 -8.00
N LEU A 279 15.02 -16.78 -8.96
CA LEU A 279 14.75 -16.50 -10.35
C LEU A 279 13.64 -17.40 -10.91
N ASN A 280 13.67 -18.70 -10.62
CA ASN A 280 12.71 -19.64 -11.18
C ASN A 280 11.28 -19.33 -10.72
N ALA A 281 11.09 -18.98 -9.44
CA ALA A 281 9.79 -18.58 -8.94
C ALA A 281 9.25 -17.32 -9.63
N VAL A 282 10.13 -16.34 -9.92
CA VAL A 282 9.76 -15.15 -10.68
C VAL A 282 9.37 -15.54 -12.11
N LEU A 283 10.19 -16.33 -12.79
CA LEU A 283 9.94 -16.75 -14.18
C LEU A 283 8.64 -17.54 -14.31
N ASP A 284 8.35 -18.43 -13.36
CA ASP A 284 7.10 -19.18 -13.32
C ASP A 284 5.88 -18.25 -13.22
N VAL A 285 5.99 -17.16 -12.47
CA VAL A 285 4.93 -16.14 -12.38
C VAL A 285 4.82 -15.32 -13.67
N LEU A 286 5.94 -14.92 -14.27
CA LEU A 286 5.95 -14.10 -15.49
C LEU A 286 5.27 -14.78 -16.69
N ARG A 287 5.25 -16.12 -16.73
CA ARG A 287 4.52 -16.90 -17.74
C ARG A 287 3.04 -16.57 -17.81
N PHE A 288 2.45 -16.11 -16.71
CA PHE A 288 1.03 -15.74 -16.65
C PHE A 288 0.74 -14.32 -17.14
N PHE A 289 1.76 -13.48 -17.29
CA PHE A 289 1.63 -12.05 -17.59
C PHE A 289 2.40 -11.68 -18.87
N PRO A 290 1.93 -12.11 -20.06
CA PRO A 290 2.65 -11.96 -21.32
C PRO A 290 2.81 -10.51 -21.79
N CYS A 291 2.00 -9.58 -21.27
CA CYS A 291 2.03 -8.15 -21.62
C CYS A 291 2.62 -7.28 -20.50
N LEU A 292 3.36 -7.89 -19.56
CA LEU A 292 3.96 -7.17 -18.44
C LEU A 292 5.01 -6.15 -18.92
N GLU A 293 4.86 -4.90 -18.51
CA GLU A 293 5.77 -3.79 -18.86
C GLU A 293 6.73 -3.42 -17.74
N ILE A 294 6.27 -3.48 -16.49
CA ILE A 294 7.04 -3.11 -15.30
C ILE A 294 6.98 -4.24 -14.28
N LEU A 295 8.15 -4.75 -13.88
CA LEU A 295 8.29 -5.73 -12.83
C LEU A 295 8.98 -5.11 -11.60
N TYR A 296 8.29 -5.15 -10.47
CA TYR A 296 8.87 -4.89 -9.15
C TYR A 296 9.11 -6.23 -8.47
N VAL A 297 10.32 -6.42 -7.95
CA VAL A 297 10.64 -7.55 -7.09
C VAL A 297 11.17 -6.99 -5.76
N MET A 298 10.87 -7.65 -4.65
CA MET A 298 11.12 -7.14 -3.31
C MET A 298 11.62 -8.26 -2.39
N TRP A 299 12.78 -8.06 -1.78
CA TRP A 299 13.43 -9.05 -0.94
C TRP A 299 13.10 -8.76 0.51
N ASN A 300 12.41 -9.68 1.18
CA ASN A 300 12.00 -9.52 2.56
C ASN A 300 12.42 -10.73 3.38
N LYS A 301 13.54 -10.58 4.09
CA LYS A 301 14.15 -11.62 4.94
C LYS A 301 13.25 -12.03 6.12
N TYR A 302 12.18 -11.28 6.40
CA TYR A 302 11.20 -11.60 7.44
C TYR A 302 10.00 -12.44 6.95
N LEU A 303 9.91 -12.74 5.65
CA LEU A 303 8.94 -13.72 5.15
C LEU A 303 9.38 -15.13 5.55
N ASN A 304 8.44 -15.95 6.02
CA ASN A 304 8.73 -17.33 6.38
C ASN A 304 9.16 -18.14 5.15
N ALA A 305 10.37 -18.70 5.21
CA ALA A 305 10.98 -19.47 4.13
C ALA A 305 10.57 -20.95 4.16
N GLU A 306 9.32 -21.28 4.49
CA GLU A 306 8.84 -22.67 4.40
C GLU A 306 8.78 -23.08 2.92
N MET A 307 9.91 -23.60 2.44
CA MET A 307 10.13 -24.09 1.08
C MET A 307 9.37 -25.40 0.92
N ASN A 308 8.09 -25.33 0.59
CA ASN A 308 7.41 -26.48 0.01
C ASN A 308 7.93 -26.67 -1.42
N ASN A 309 8.34 -27.90 -1.74
CA ASN A 309 8.85 -28.31 -3.05
C ASN A 309 7.81 -28.05 -4.15
N VAL A 310 7.90 -26.89 -4.80
CA VAL A 310 7.03 -26.54 -5.93
C VAL A 310 7.57 -27.20 -7.18
N ARG A 311 6.69 -27.87 -7.94
CA ARG A 311 7.03 -28.38 -9.26
C ARG A 311 7.17 -27.20 -10.21
N HIS A 312 8.35 -27.03 -10.79
CA HIS A 312 8.60 -26.03 -11.80
C HIS A 312 7.72 -26.27 -13.01
N CYS A 313 7.18 -25.20 -13.61
CA CYS A 313 6.53 -25.32 -14.91
C CYS A 313 7.56 -25.68 -15.97
N ASP A 314 7.19 -26.51 -16.95
CA ASP A 314 8.13 -27.06 -17.94
C ASP A 314 8.99 -25.96 -18.61
N PRO A 315 10.31 -26.16 -18.77
CA PRO A 315 11.24 -25.15 -19.29
C PRO A 315 10.95 -24.65 -20.71
N ILE A 316 10.05 -25.32 -21.44
CA ILE A 316 9.95 -25.25 -22.90
C ILE A 316 9.17 -24.01 -23.39
N THR A 317 8.36 -23.37 -22.54
CA THR A 317 7.54 -22.22 -22.99
C THR A 317 8.29 -20.89 -22.83
N PRO A 318 8.51 -20.12 -23.93
CA PRO A 318 9.14 -18.80 -23.87
C PRO A 318 8.30 -17.80 -23.07
N ILE A 319 8.95 -16.97 -22.28
CA ILE A 319 8.30 -15.95 -21.46
C ILE A 319 8.12 -14.70 -22.31
N LYS A 320 6.94 -14.59 -22.93
CA LYS A 320 6.62 -13.56 -23.94
C LYS A 320 6.90 -12.13 -23.48
N CYS A 321 6.68 -11.79 -22.20
CA CYS A 321 6.92 -10.42 -21.72
C CYS A 321 8.40 -10.03 -21.76
N LEU A 322 9.34 -10.95 -21.51
CA LEU A 322 10.78 -10.67 -21.63
C LEU A 322 11.18 -10.32 -23.06
N GLU A 323 10.52 -10.93 -24.05
CA GLU A 323 10.86 -10.70 -25.45
C GLU A 323 10.27 -9.40 -26.01
N THR A 324 9.12 -8.95 -25.49
CA THR A 324 8.29 -7.97 -26.22
C THR A 324 7.73 -6.81 -25.41
N HIS A 325 7.64 -6.91 -24.07
CA HIS A 325 6.91 -5.92 -23.27
C HIS A 325 7.66 -5.38 -22.06
N LEU A 326 8.54 -6.16 -21.42
CA LEU A 326 9.19 -5.78 -20.17
C LEU A 326 10.23 -4.67 -20.40
N LYS A 327 9.85 -3.44 -20.04
CA LYS A 327 10.66 -2.23 -20.25
C LYS A 327 11.43 -1.80 -19.01
N LYS A 328 10.92 -2.15 -17.82
CA LYS A 328 11.46 -1.69 -16.54
C LYS A 328 11.49 -2.82 -15.51
N LEU A 329 12.64 -3.00 -14.88
CA LEU A 329 12.83 -3.88 -13.74
C LEU A 329 13.19 -3.06 -12.52
N VAL A 330 12.61 -3.39 -11.37
CA VAL A 330 12.92 -2.71 -10.13
C VAL A 330 13.17 -3.72 -9.03
N LEU A 331 14.37 -3.69 -8.46
CA LEU A 331 14.81 -4.61 -7.40
C LEU A 331 14.90 -3.85 -6.08
N LYS A 332 14.08 -4.20 -5.09
CA LYS A 332 14.08 -3.54 -3.78
C LYS A 332 14.77 -4.39 -2.71
N ASN A 333 15.56 -3.74 -1.86
CA ASN A 333 16.42 -4.37 -0.87
C ASN A 333 17.57 -5.17 -1.51
N TYR A 334 18.07 -4.64 -2.63
CA TYR A 334 19.26 -5.13 -3.31
C TYR A 334 20.50 -4.92 -2.43
N THR A 335 21.26 -5.99 -2.21
CA THR A 335 22.51 -5.99 -1.41
C THR A 335 23.74 -5.87 -2.30
N GLY A 336 23.63 -6.25 -3.57
CA GLY A 336 24.76 -6.35 -4.50
C GLY A 336 25.65 -7.57 -4.29
N ASP A 337 25.14 -8.59 -3.59
CA ASP A 337 25.79 -9.90 -3.52
C ASP A 337 25.72 -10.66 -4.85
N GLU A 338 26.43 -11.78 -4.94
CA GLU A 338 26.51 -12.60 -6.17
C GLU A 338 25.13 -13.07 -6.65
N GLN A 339 24.19 -13.37 -5.75
CA GLN A 339 22.86 -13.86 -6.12
C GLN A 339 22.03 -12.73 -6.72
N ASP A 340 22.05 -11.56 -6.09
CA ASP A 340 21.38 -10.34 -6.56
C ASP A 340 21.90 -9.89 -7.92
N VAL A 341 23.23 -9.87 -8.10
CA VAL A 341 23.88 -9.56 -9.37
C VAL A 341 23.50 -10.57 -10.44
N SER A 342 23.57 -11.87 -10.14
CA SER A 342 23.21 -12.94 -11.09
C SER A 342 21.75 -12.84 -11.52
N PHE A 343 20.84 -12.57 -10.58
CA PHE A 343 19.44 -12.34 -10.86
C PHE A 343 19.24 -11.15 -11.80
N ALA A 344 19.82 -9.99 -11.51
CA ALA A 344 19.70 -8.81 -12.35
C ALA A 344 20.30 -9.05 -13.75
N LYS A 345 21.47 -9.69 -13.80
CA LYS A 345 22.18 -10.01 -15.05
C LYS A 345 21.37 -10.93 -15.96
N PHE A 346 20.59 -11.85 -15.41
CA PHE A 346 19.66 -12.65 -16.21
C PHE A 346 18.71 -11.75 -17.02
N PHE A 347 18.09 -10.74 -16.40
CA PHE A 347 17.17 -9.85 -17.10
C PHE A 347 17.88 -8.98 -18.12
N VAL A 348 19.08 -8.48 -17.81
CA VAL A 348 19.92 -7.74 -18.77
C VAL A 348 20.19 -8.56 -20.04
N LEU A 349 20.44 -9.86 -19.90
CA LEU A 349 20.77 -10.74 -21.03
C LEU A 349 19.54 -11.25 -21.80
N ASN A 350 18.38 -11.36 -21.15
CA ASN A 350 17.22 -12.07 -21.71
C ASN A 350 16.02 -11.16 -22.03
N ALA A 351 15.92 -9.97 -21.43
CA ALA A 351 14.82 -9.05 -21.68
C ALA A 351 15.17 -8.08 -22.81
N LYS A 352 14.63 -8.32 -24.00
CA LYS A 352 15.05 -7.66 -25.26
C LYS A 352 14.69 -6.18 -25.37
N VAL A 353 13.66 -5.75 -24.65
CA VAL A 353 13.14 -4.38 -24.68
C VAL A 353 13.28 -3.69 -23.32
N LEU A 354 14.14 -4.24 -22.45
CA LEU A 354 14.42 -3.69 -21.13
C LEU A 354 15.30 -2.46 -21.28
N ASN A 355 14.79 -1.31 -20.85
CA ASN A 355 15.46 -0.03 -21.00
C ASN A 355 16.03 0.46 -19.67
N GLU A 356 15.45 0.05 -18.55
CA GLU A 356 15.77 0.58 -17.22
C GLU A 356 15.75 -0.51 -16.15
N ILE A 357 16.78 -0.53 -15.31
CA ILE A 357 16.79 -1.28 -14.04
C ILE A 357 17.07 -0.33 -12.89
N LYS A 358 16.13 -0.28 -11.92
CA LYS A 358 16.32 0.48 -10.68
C LYS A 358 16.63 -0.45 -9.52
N PHE A 359 17.67 -0.11 -8.77
CA PHE A 359 18.12 -0.84 -7.59
C PHE A 359 17.84 -0.01 -6.34
N GLY A 360 16.89 -0.47 -5.52
CA GLY A 360 16.64 0.06 -4.19
C GLY A 360 17.56 -0.61 -3.17
N VAL A 361 18.54 0.13 -2.67
CA VAL A 361 19.54 -0.34 -1.71
C VAL A 361 19.20 0.20 -0.32
N SER A 362 19.09 -0.68 0.68
CA SER A 362 18.79 -0.27 2.07
C SER A 362 20.04 0.17 2.84
N GLU A 363 21.21 -0.28 2.41
CA GLU A 363 22.49 0.05 3.04
C GLU A 363 23.10 1.30 2.39
N LYS A 364 24.08 1.89 3.06
CA LYS A 364 24.85 3.00 2.48
C LYS A 364 25.81 2.43 1.43
N PHE A 365 25.87 3.08 0.28
CA PHE A 365 26.81 2.76 -0.78
C PHE A 365 27.47 4.04 -1.28
N ASP A 366 28.61 3.90 -1.95
CA ASP A 366 29.37 5.00 -2.53
C ASP A 366 29.52 4.82 -4.06
N GLU A 367 30.11 5.80 -4.72
CA GLU A 367 30.33 5.78 -6.18
C GLU A 367 31.21 4.61 -6.63
N LYS A 368 32.16 4.17 -5.79
CA LYS A 368 33.02 3.04 -6.09
C LYS A 368 32.22 1.74 -6.13
N TRP A 369 31.35 1.53 -5.15
CA TRP A 369 30.46 0.38 -5.12
C TRP A 369 29.52 0.40 -6.33
N VAL A 370 28.96 1.56 -6.69
CA VAL A 370 28.11 1.69 -7.90
C VAL A 370 28.90 1.30 -9.15
N ALA A 371 30.12 1.82 -9.34
CA ALA A 371 30.97 1.47 -10.48
C ALA A 371 31.29 -0.04 -10.53
N ASP A 372 31.55 -0.67 -9.38
CA ASP A 372 31.76 -2.11 -9.29
C ASP A 372 30.49 -2.89 -9.71
N GLN A 373 29.30 -2.46 -9.28
CA GLN A 373 28.03 -3.07 -9.69
C GLN A 373 27.77 -2.90 -11.19
N HIS A 374 28.02 -1.71 -11.75
CA HIS A 374 27.95 -1.47 -13.19
C HIS A 374 28.86 -2.41 -13.97
N ARG A 375 30.09 -2.66 -13.51
CA ARG A 375 31.01 -3.62 -14.15
C ARG A 375 30.49 -5.06 -14.09
N LEU A 376 29.87 -5.46 -12.97
CA LEU A 376 29.35 -6.83 -12.80
C LEU A 376 28.11 -7.10 -13.67
N LEU A 377 27.24 -6.09 -13.78
CA LEU A 377 26.00 -6.12 -14.57
C LEU A 377 26.26 -5.86 -16.06
N GLY A 378 27.26 -5.04 -16.36
CA GLY A 378 27.66 -4.64 -17.71
C GLY A 378 28.01 -5.84 -18.56
N VAL A 379 27.29 -5.98 -19.66
CA VAL A 379 27.66 -6.81 -20.80
C VAL A 379 28.21 -5.86 -21.86
N GLU A 380 29.20 -6.29 -22.65
CA GLU A 380 29.86 -5.49 -23.71
C GLU A 380 28.93 -5.13 -24.91
N SER A 381 27.63 -4.97 -24.67
CA SER A 381 26.59 -4.73 -25.68
C SER A 381 26.12 -3.28 -25.64
N GLU A 382 26.09 -2.64 -26.82
CA GLU A 382 25.63 -1.25 -27.04
C GLU A 382 24.15 -0.99 -26.67
N ALA A 383 23.35 -2.03 -26.42
CA ALA A 383 21.93 -1.94 -26.05
C ALA A 383 21.65 -2.22 -24.56
N SER A 384 22.63 -2.00 -23.68
CA SER A 384 22.47 -2.27 -22.25
C SER A 384 21.47 -1.30 -21.59
N PRO A 385 20.58 -1.77 -20.69
CA PRO A 385 19.65 -0.91 -19.98
C PRO A 385 20.36 0.09 -19.06
N GLU A 386 19.70 1.22 -18.79
CA GLU A 386 20.16 2.20 -17.81
C GLU A 386 20.03 1.62 -16.39
N PHE A 387 21.11 1.71 -15.60
CA PHE A 387 21.12 1.31 -14.20
C PHE A 387 21.02 2.53 -13.29
N GLU A 388 20.03 2.54 -12.40
CA GLU A 388 19.84 3.59 -11.41
C GLU A 388 19.88 3.00 -10.00
N PHE A 389 20.77 3.49 -9.14
CA PHE A 389 20.89 3.06 -7.75
C PHE A 389 20.35 4.13 -6.81
N LYS A 390 19.40 3.74 -5.95
CA LYS A 390 18.72 4.64 -5.02
C LYS A 390 18.67 4.05 -3.63
N HIS A 391 18.87 4.91 -2.64
CA HIS A 391 18.63 4.52 -1.26
C HIS A 391 17.12 4.34 -1.03
N CYS A 392 16.72 3.21 -0.45
CA CYS A 392 15.31 2.90 -0.21
C CYS A 392 15.07 2.36 1.20
N SER A 393 13.89 2.59 1.75
CA SER A 393 13.52 1.98 3.05
C SER A 393 13.28 0.48 2.87
N TYR A 394 13.81 -0.32 3.81
CA TYR A 394 13.61 -1.77 3.84
C TYR A 394 12.15 -2.20 3.78
N TYR A 395 11.27 -1.43 4.44
CA TYR A 395 9.84 -1.70 4.50
C TYR A 395 9.12 -1.16 3.26
N LEU A 396 8.08 -1.87 2.82
CA LEU A 396 7.03 -1.25 2.00
C LEU A 396 6.49 -0.05 2.77
N ASN A 397 6.47 1.13 2.15
CA ASN A 397 5.91 2.32 2.79
C ASN A 397 4.42 2.04 3.02
N ASN A 398 4.04 1.80 4.27
CA ASN A 398 2.67 1.51 4.70
C ASN A 398 1.73 2.73 4.64
N TYR A 399 2.14 3.80 3.96
CA TYR A 399 1.45 5.09 3.92
C TYR A 399 0.73 5.30 2.61
N LEU A 400 0.00 4.28 2.13
CA LEU A 400 -1.05 4.54 1.15
C LEU A 400 -2.15 5.32 1.90
N ASP A 401 -2.08 6.65 1.89
CA ASP A 401 -3.29 7.45 2.12
C ASP A 401 -4.18 7.30 0.87
N THR A 402 -5.50 7.39 1.01
CA THR A 402 -6.46 7.14 -0.09
C THR A 402 -6.16 7.88 -1.37
N HIS A 403 -5.57 9.06 -1.25
CA HIS A 403 -5.23 9.92 -2.38
C HIS A 403 -4.07 9.35 -3.22
N ASP A 404 -3.19 8.53 -2.64
CA ASP A 404 -2.04 7.94 -3.33
C ASP A 404 -2.42 6.72 -4.20
N LEU A 405 -3.65 6.19 -4.05
CA LEU A 405 -4.13 5.06 -4.86
C LEU A 405 -4.51 5.45 -6.29
N SER A 406 -4.60 6.76 -6.56
CA SER A 406 -4.83 7.33 -7.89
C SER A 406 -3.54 7.49 -8.72
N ILE A 407 -2.37 7.21 -8.13
CA ILE A 407 -1.08 7.35 -8.80
C ILE A 407 -0.96 6.29 -9.90
N ALA A 408 -0.41 6.71 -11.05
CA ALA A 408 -0.23 5.85 -12.22
C ALA A 408 0.58 4.58 -11.90
N ASP A 409 1.65 4.71 -11.11
CA ASP A 409 2.43 3.59 -10.60
C ASP A 409 2.55 3.70 -9.06
N PRO A 410 1.73 2.96 -8.30
CA PRO A 410 1.70 3.04 -6.84
C PRO A 410 2.96 2.46 -6.18
N PHE A 411 3.77 1.69 -6.91
CA PHE A 411 4.99 1.08 -6.36
C PHE A 411 6.21 1.99 -6.49
N ASN A 412 6.20 2.94 -7.42
CA ASN A 412 7.32 3.87 -7.64
C ASN A 412 7.62 4.72 -6.38
N ASN A 413 6.58 5.11 -5.62
CA ASN A 413 6.75 5.87 -4.36
C ASN A 413 7.36 5.05 -3.22
N SER A 414 7.46 3.72 -3.35
CA SER A 414 8.12 2.87 -2.37
C SER A 414 9.66 3.01 -2.37
N PHE A 415 10.21 3.77 -3.33
CA PHE A 415 11.64 4.13 -3.49
C PHE A 415 12.00 5.50 -2.91
N LEU A 416 11.04 6.26 -2.38
CA LEU A 416 11.33 7.54 -1.75
C LEU A 416 11.77 7.31 -0.30
N ALA A 417 13.07 7.34 -0.07
CA ALA A 417 13.61 7.58 1.28
C ALA A 417 13.05 8.91 1.80
N LYS A 418 12.61 8.95 3.06
CA LYS A 418 12.04 10.15 3.71
C LYS A 418 13.02 11.33 3.81
N ASP A 419 14.28 11.11 3.47
CA ASP A 419 15.34 12.10 3.52
C ASP A 419 15.71 12.55 2.11
N HIS A 420 15.27 13.75 1.72
CA HIS A 420 15.75 14.48 0.54
C HIS A 420 17.25 14.88 0.65
N THR A 421 18.01 14.27 1.55
CA THR A 421 19.42 14.57 1.85
C THR A 421 20.38 13.48 1.36
N LEU A 422 19.89 12.36 0.81
CA LEU A 422 20.73 11.32 0.24
C LEU A 422 20.75 11.42 -1.30
N PRO A 423 21.95 11.43 -1.93
CA PRO A 423 22.08 11.63 -3.37
C PRO A 423 21.50 10.43 -4.15
N VAL A 424 20.87 10.74 -5.28
CA VAL A 424 20.62 9.78 -6.36
C VAL A 424 21.90 9.73 -7.19
N ILE A 425 22.50 8.55 -7.35
CA ILE A 425 23.71 8.37 -8.16
C ILE A 425 23.30 7.59 -9.40
N SER A 426 23.34 8.26 -10.55
CA SER A 426 23.14 7.66 -11.88
C SER A 426 24.44 7.80 -12.66
N ILE A 427 25.00 6.68 -13.12
CA ILE A 427 26.18 6.67 -13.99
C ILE A 427 25.73 6.15 -15.36
N SER A 428 25.67 7.04 -16.35
CA SER A 428 25.43 6.65 -17.75
C SER A 428 26.75 6.15 -18.36
N CYS A 429 26.71 5.04 -19.10
CA CYS A 429 27.86 4.61 -19.89
C CYS A 429 28.12 5.61 -21.02
N PRO A 430 29.35 6.14 -21.20
CA PRO A 430 29.66 6.99 -22.34
C PRO A 430 29.62 6.16 -23.63
N SER A 431 28.93 6.66 -24.64
CA SER A 431 28.94 6.12 -26.00
C SER A 431 30.37 6.17 -26.54
N SER A 432 30.88 5.03 -27.01
CA SER A 432 32.17 4.93 -27.70
C SER A 432 32.10 5.60 -29.08
N SER A 433 32.23 6.92 -29.12
CA SER A 433 32.36 7.69 -30.38
C SER A 433 33.11 9.00 -30.21
N ASP A 434 34.03 9.13 -29.24
CA ASP A 434 34.95 10.27 -29.19
C ASP A 434 36.39 9.78 -29.35
N GLU A 435 36.87 9.78 -30.60
CA GLU A 435 38.30 9.71 -30.94
C GLU A 435 39.01 10.92 -30.31
N VAL A 436 39.70 10.70 -29.20
CA VAL A 436 40.67 11.67 -28.68
C VAL A 436 41.98 11.45 -29.44
N LEU A 437 42.16 12.25 -30.50
CA LEU A 437 43.44 12.49 -31.15
C LEU A 437 44.42 13.12 -30.14
N TRP A 438 45.50 12.41 -29.82
CA TRP A 438 46.62 12.96 -29.07
C TRP A 438 47.45 13.90 -29.97
N PRO A 439 47.84 15.10 -29.53
CA PRO A 439 48.86 15.86 -30.23
C PRO A 439 50.27 15.36 -29.88
N VAL A 440 51.09 15.34 -30.94
CA VAL A 440 52.47 14.86 -31.15
C VAL A 440 53.45 15.01 -29.99
#